data_AF-A0A196MBZ2-F1
#
_entry.id   AF-A0A196MBZ2-F1
#
_cell.length_a   1.000
_cell.length_b   1.000
_cell.length_c   1.000
_cell.angle_alpha   90.00
_cell.angle_beta   90.00
_cell.angle_gamma   90.00
#
_symmetry.space_group_name_H-M   'P 1'
#
loop_
_entity.id
_entity.type
_entity.pdbx_description
1 polymer ?
#
loop_
_entity_poly.entity_id
_entity_poly.type
_entity_poly.pdbx_seq_one_letter_code
_entity_poly.pdbx_strand_id
1 'polypeptide(L)'
;MEATEIPDSVYAFCKKFMDKLDLKFGAFDFIVNHDHEWVFLEVNESGQFLFMEMADQSLNILSAFCHFLSNPYATEKEIERHASYADILKSERYKEFI
;
A
#
# COMPACT_ATOMS: atom_id res chain seq x y z
N MET A 1 -1.32 5.16 13.61
CA MET A 1 -0.32 5.38 12.56
C MET A 1 -0.49 6.80 12.08
N GLU A 2 0.60 7.47 11.77
CA GLU A 2 0.60 8.83 11.20
C GLU A 2 1.25 8.75 9.83
N ALA A 3 0.69 9.45 8.85
CA ALA A 3 1.29 9.55 7.53
C ALA A 3 2.59 10.33 7.61
N THR A 4 3.56 9.96 6.78
CA THR A 4 4.85 10.65 6.72
C THR A 4 5.34 10.71 5.28
N GLU A 5 6.05 11.80 4.96
CA GLU A 5 6.72 11.95 3.68
C GLU A 5 8.05 11.20 3.72
N ILE A 6 8.30 10.38 2.70
CA ILE A 6 9.57 9.66 2.57
C ILE A 6 10.55 10.47 1.72
N PRO A 7 11.87 10.39 1.97
CA PRO A 7 12.86 11.01 1.10
C PRO A 7 12.83 10.40 -0.32
N ASP A 8 13.10 11.22 -1.33
CA ASP A 8 13.22 10.78 -2.73
C ASP A 8 14.20 9.61 -2.91
N SER A 9 15.26 9.58 -2.09
CA SER A 9 16.25 8.50 -2.09
C SER A 9 15.66 7.15 -1.66
N VAL A 10 14.75 7.15 -0.68
CA VAL A 10 14.05 5.95 -0.20
C VAL A 10 13.04 5.49 -1.26
N TYR A 11 12.28 6.42 -1.83
CA TYR A 11 11.37 6.10 -2.93
C TYR A 11 12.10 5.47 -4.13
N ALA A 12 13.19 6.09 -4.56
CA ALA A 12 14.03 5.59 -5.65
C ALA A 12 14.68 4.24 -5.33
N PHE A 13 15.05 4.02 -4.06
CA PHE A 13 15.54 2.72 -3.58
C PHE A 13 14.46 1.65 -3.74
N CYS A 14 13.24 1.87 -3.24
CA CYS A 14 12.14 0.90 -3.34
C CYS A 14 11.86 0.53 -4.79
N LYS A 15 11.76 1.51 -5.70
CA LYS A 15 11.55 1.28 -7.14
C LYS A 15 12.66 0.40 -7.74
N LYS A 16 13.93 0.75 -7.53
CA LYS A 16 15.06 -0.04 -8.04
C LYS A 16 15.13 -1.43 -7.42
N PHE A 17 14.75 -1.57 -6.15
CA PHE A 17 14.74 -2.84 -5.44
C PHE A 17 13.68 -3.78 -6.01
N MET A 18 12.45 -3.26 -6.22
CA MET A 18 11.37 -4.00 -6.88
C MET A 18 11.77 -4.42 -8.30
N ASP A 19 12.34 -3.52 -9.11
CA ASP A 19 12.77 -3.84 -10.48
C ASP A 19 13.83 -4.95 -10.50
N LYS A 20 14.77 -4.97 -9.55
CA LYS A 20 15.83 -6.00 -9.47
C LYS A 20 15.31 -7.37 -9.07
N LEU A 21 14.25 -7.42 -8.26
CA LEU A 21 13.63 -8.66 -7.79
C LEU A 21 12.40 -9.07 -8.63
N ASP A 22 12.08 -8.30 -9.67
CA ASP A 22 10.87 -8.42 -10.48
C ASP A 22 9.55 -8.40 -9.66
N LEU A 23 9.55 -7.66 -8.55
CA LEU A 23 8.37 -7.50 -7.70
C LEU A 23 7.39 -6.52 -8.34
N LYS A 24 6.10 -6.87 -8.34
CA LYS A 24 5.01 -5.98 -8.76
C LYS A 24 4.35 -5.25 -7.59
N PHE A 25 4.51 -5.80 -6.39
CA PHE A 25 4.05 -5.24 -5.12
C PHE A 25 5.04 -5.62 -4.01
N GLY A 26 5.13 -4.81 -2.96
CA GLY A 26 5.90 -5.14 -1.76
C GLY A 26 5.59 -4.17 -0.63
N ALA A 27 5.42 -4.71 0.58
CA ALA A 27 5.41 -3.93 1.81
C ALA A 27 6.85 -3.76 2.30
N PHE A 28 7.31 -2.52 2.41
CA PHE A 28 8.69 -2.22 2.80
C PHE A 28 8.75 -1.73 4.25
N ASP A 29 9.66 -2.31 5.01
CA ASP A 29 9.91 -1.92 6.39
C ASP A 29 11.25 -1.15 6.48
N PHE A 30 11.17 0.02 7.11
CA PHE A 30 12.31 0.88 7.40
C PHE A 30 12.29 1.30 8.86
N ILE A 31 13.47 1.62 9.39
CA ILE A 31 13.62 2.39 10.62
C ILE A 31 14.38 3.68 10.31
N VAL A 32 14.15 4.72 11.11
CA VAL A 32 14.93 5.96 11.06
C VAL A 32 15.81 6.00 12.31
N ASN A 33 17.14 6.02 12.12
CA ASN A 33 18.08 6.06 13.24
C ASN A 33 18.20 7.47 13.84
N HIS A 34 19.01 7.63 14.89
CA HIS A 34 19.21 8.91 15.57
C HIS A 34 19.87 9.99 14.70
N ASP A 35 20.55 9.60 13.62
CA ASP A 35 21.18 10.49 12.65
C ASP A 35 20.24 10.84 11.48
N HIS A 36 18.95 10.51 11.60
CA HIS A 36 17.90 10.70 10.59
C HIS A 36 18.12 9.90 9.29
N GLU A 37 18.91 8.83 9.35
CA GLU A 37 19.11 7.93 8.21
C GLU A 37 18.02 6.85 8.18
N TRP A 38 17.49 6.61 6.98
CA TRP A 38 16.50 5.58 6.72
C TRP A 38 17.21 4.25 6.43
N VAL A 39 17.04 3.28 7.33
CA VAL A 39 17.66 1.96 7.25
C VAL A 39 16.62 0.95 6.78
N PHE A 40 16.85 0.35 5.61
CA PHE A 40 16.03 -0.73 5.06
C PHE A 40 16.16 -2.00 5.92
N LEU A 41 15.02 -2.61 6.27
CA LEU A 41 14.97 -3.88 6.98
C LEU A 41 14.60 -5.02 6.04
N GLU A 42 13.41 -4.95 5.45
CA GLU A 42 12.89 -5.99 4.57
C GLU A 42 11.88 -5.46 3.55
N VAL A 43 11.62 -6.27 2.53
CA VAL A 43 10.44 -6.17 1.69
C VAL A 43 9.68 -7.49 1.75
N ASN A 44 8.38 -7.41 1.99
CA ASN A 44 7.49 -8.57 2.04
C ASN A 44 6.42 -8.47 0.95
N GLU A 45 6.49 -9.35 -0.05
CA GLU A 45 5.52 -9.41 -1.16
C GLU A 45 4.12 -9.85 -0.70
N SER A 46 4.03 -10.54 0.44
CA SER A 46 2.76 -10.98 1.08
C SER A 46 2.46 -10.23 2.38
N GLY A 47 3.08 -9.07 2.59
CA GLY A 47 2.87 -8.27 3.79
C GLY A 47 1.40 -7.86 3.93
N GLN A 48 0.85 -7.87 5.16
CA GLN A 48 -0.47 -7.29 5.39
C GLN A 48 -0.36 -5.77 5.24
N PHE A 49 -1.25 -5.15 4.47
CA PHE A 49 -1.18 -3.71 4.17
C PHE A 49 -2.51 -2.98 4.38
N LEU A 50 -3.65 -3.68 4.35
CA LEU A 50 -4.99 -3.07 4.41
C LEU A 50 -5.29 -2.34 5.72
N PHE A 51 -4.55 -2.62 6.79
CA PHE A 51 -4.68 -1.88 8.05
C PHE A 51 -4.28 -0.40 7.91
N MET A 52 -3.45 -0.04 6.92
CA MET A 52 -3.08 1.35 6.67
C MET A 52 -4.30 2.17 6.24
N GLU A 53 -5.15 1.61 5.38
CA GLU A 53 -6.38 2.27 4.96
C GLU A 53 -7.41 2.36 6.11
N MET A 54 -7.36 1.43 7.06
CA MET A 54 -8.17 1.56 8.28
C MET A 54 -7.71 2.75 9.15
N ALA A 55 -6.43 3.07 9.14
CA ALA A 55 -5.88 4.23 9.84
C ALA A 55 -6.13 5.53 9.07
N ASP A 56 -6.08 5.49 7.74
CA ASP A 56 -6.35 6.61 6.86
C ASP A 56 -7.09 6.14 5.59
N GLN A 57 -8.40 6.41 5.56
CA GLN A 57 -9.28 6.01 4.45
C GLN A 57 -8.97 6.74 3.14
N SER A 58 -8.21 7.84 3.17
CA SER A 58 -7.85 8.57 1.95
C SER A 58 -6.82 7.82 1.09
N LEU A 59 -6.14 6.81 1.65
CA LEU A 59 -5.13 6.03 0.94
C LEU A 59 -5.70 5.10 -0.15
N ASN A 60 -6.99 4.74 -0.09
CA ASN A 60 -7.70 3.93 -1.10
C ASN A 60 -6.94 2.65 -1.55
N ILE A 61 -6.22 2.01 -0.63
CA ILE A 61 -5.28 0.91 -0.92
C ILE A 61 -6.00 -0.33 -1.46
N LEU A 62 -7.16 -0.71 -0.90
CA LEU A 62 -7.96 -1.83 -1.39
C LEU A 62 -8.34 -1.62 -2.85
N SER A 63 -8.81 -0.41 -3.19
CA SER A 63 -9.19 -0.08 -4.56
C SER A 63 -7.99 -0.16 -5.51
N ALA A 64 -6.86 0.43 -5.12
CA ALA A 64 -5.63 0.36 -5.89
C ALA A 64 -5.18 -1.10 -6.12
N PHE A 65 -5.28 -1.95 -5.10
CA PHE A 65 -4.91 -3.36 -5.19
C PHE A 65 -5.89 -4.17 -6.05
N CYS A 66 -7.19 -3.92 -5.97
CA CYS A 66 -8.19 -4.53 -6.84
C CYS A 66 -7.95 -4.16 -8.31
N HIS A 67 -7.60 -2.91 -8.60
CA HIS A 67 -7.20 -2.48 -9.94
C HIS A 67 -5.89 -3.15 -10.36
N PHE A 68 -4.87 -3.19 -9.51
CA PHE A 68 -3.64 -3.95 -9.79
C PHE A 68 -3.92 -5.39 -10.24
N LEU A 69 -4.88 -6.07 -9.60
CA LEU A 69 -5.27 -7.44 -9.96
C LEU A 69 -6.13 -7.56 -11.23
N SER A 70 -6.97 -6.57 -11.53
CA SER A 70 -8.00 -6.67 -12.58
C SER A 70 -7.72 -5.82 -13.83
N ASN A 71 -7.12 -4.65 -13.66
CA ASN A 71 -6.70 -3.71 -14.70
C ASN A 71 -5.54 -2.83 -14.18
N PRO A 72 -4.27 -3.19 -14.45
CA PRO A 72 -3.11 -2.47 -13.92
C PRO A 72 -2.90 -1.08 -14.54
N TYR A 73 -3.76 -0.65 -15.46
CA TYR A 73 -3.70 0.66 -16.11
C TYR A 73 -4.77 1.64 -15.61
N ALA A 74 -5.39 1.36 -14.46
CA ALA A 74 -6.38 2.24 -13.86
C ALA A 74 -5.79 3.62 -13.53
N THR A 75 -6.59 4.66 -13.76
CA THR A 75 -6.29 6.04 -13.38
C THR A 75 -6.58 6.26 -11.90
N GLU A 76 -5.95 7.28 -11.30
CA GLU A 76 -6.20 7.68 -9.91
C GLU A 76 -7.70 7.93 -9.64
N LYS A 77 -8.39 8.58 -10.58
CA LYS A 77 -9.84 8.80 -10.52
C LYS A 77 -10.65 7.50 -10.53
N GLU A 78 -10.16 6.45 -11.18
CA GLU A 78 -10.80 5.12 -11.14
C GLU A 78 -10.56 4.41 -9.82
N ILE A 79 -9.40 4.64 -9.19
CA ILE A 79 -9.09 4.12 -7.85
C ILE A 79 -10.00 4.79 -6.81
N GLU A 80 -10.14 6.11 -6.82
CA GLU A 80 -10.94 6.87 -5.85
C GLU A 80 -12.47 6.60 -5.92
N ARG A 81 -12.95 6.00 -7.01
CA ARG A 81 -14.40 5.77 -7.22
C ARG A 81 -14.96 4.60 -6.41
N HIS A 82 -14.12 3.73 -5.86
CA HIS A 82 -14.57 2.52 -5.18
C HIS A 82 -14.71 2.71 -3.67
N ALA A 83 -15.54 1.87 -3.05
CA ALA A 83 -15.76 1.89 -1.61
C ALA A 83 -14.46 1.57 -0.85
N SER A 84 -14.24 2.26 0.27
CA SER A 84 -13.09 1.99 1.14
C SER A 84 -13.15 0.58 1.72
N TYR A 85 -12.01 0.04 2.15
CA TYR A 85 -11.94 -1.22 2.88
C TYR A 85 -12.84 -1.22 4.10
N ALA A 86 -12.90 -0.11 4.84
CA ALA A 86 -13.77 0.04 5.99
C ALA A 86 -15.27 -0.06 5.62
N ASP A 87 -15.67 0.45 4.45
CA ASP A 87 -17.04 0.36 3.95
C ASP A 87 -17.37 -1.06 3.48
N ILE A 88 -16.42 -1.71 2.79
CA ILE A 88 -16.57 -3.11 2.36
C ILE A 88 -16.79 -4.03 3.57
N LEU A 89 -16.00 -3.88 4.63
CA LEU A 89 -16.15 -4.68 5.86
C LEU A 89 -17.53 -4.51 6.52
N LYS A 90 -18.17 -3.35 6.37
CA LYS A 90 -19.52 -3.07 6.92
C LYS A 90 -20.64 -3.53 5.99
N SER A 91 -20.35 -3.80 4.72
CA SER A 91 -21.35 -4.13 3.72
C SER A 91 -22.04 -5.47 4.03
N GLU A 92 -23.36 -5.56 3.80
CA GLU A 92 -24.10 -6.82 3.95
C GLU A 92 -23.54 -7.92 3.06
N ARG A 93 -23.11 -7.57 1.84
CA ARG A 93 -22.49 -8.50 0.91
C ARG A 93 -21.23 -9.14 1.48
N TYR A 94 -20.38 -8.38 2.18
CA TYR A 94 -19.18 -8.95 2.79
C TYR A 94 -19.52 -9.93 3.92
N LYS A 95 -20.57 -9.63 4.69
CA LYS A 95 -21.05 -10.51 5.78
C LYS A 95 -21.51 -11.88 5.28
N GLU A 96 -21.90 -12.01 4.01
CA GLU A 96 -22.25 -13.30 3.40
C GLU A 96 -21.03 -14.23 3.19
N PHE A 97 -19.81 -13.70 3.21
CA PHE A 97 -18.57 -14.45 2.96
C PHE A 97 -17.80 -14.86 4.22
N ILE A 98 -18.23 -14.44 5.41
CA ILE A 98 -17.56 -14.71 6.70
C ILE A 98 -18.38 -15.61 7.62
#